data_AF-A0AA88ZM72-F1
#
_entry.id   AF-A0AA88ZM72-F1
#
_cell.length_a   1.000
_cell.length_b   1.000
_cell.length_c   1.000
_cell.angle_alpha   90.00
_cell.angle_beta   90.00
_cell.angle_gamma   90.00
#
_symmetry.space_group_name_H-M   'P 1'
#
loop_
_entity.id
_entity.type
_entity.pdbx_description
1 polymer ?
#
loop_
_entity_poly.entity_id
_entity_poly.type
_entity_poly.pdbx_seq_one_letter_code
_entity_poly.pdbx_strand_id
1 'polypeptide(L)'
;GAVEWIDKSDFDAIADQVTITGLGTAADPFKVEDLAIVTDKLAADAVTNDKLADNAVQTENIVNGTILTEDIASGGNDQVLVTDATGAVEWIDKSDFDAIADQVTITGLGTVADPFKVEDLAIVTDKLAADAVTNDKLADNAVQTENIVNGTILTEDISSGGVDQVLVTDATGAVEWIDKSDFDAIADQVTITGLGTVADPFKVEDLAIVTDKLAADAVTNDKLADNAVQTENIVNGTILTEDIASGGNDQVLVTDATGAVEWIDKSDFDAIA
;
A
#
# COMPACT_ATOMS: atom_id res chain seq x y z
N GLY A 1 21.60 73.26 97.70
CA GLY A 1 21.36 73.83 96.36
C GLY A 1 19.90 73.62 96.05
N ALA A 2 19.18 74.67 95.69
CA ALA A 2 17.77 74.56 95.32
C ALA A 2 17.66 73.78 94.00
N VAL A 3 16.78 72.78 93.95
CA VAL A 3 16.41 72.11 92.71
C VAL A 3 15.38 73.00 92.03
N GLU A 4 15.75 73.56 90.88
CA GLU A 4 14.84 74.31 90.03
C GLU A 4 14.14 73.32 89.09
N TRP A 5 12.81 73.31 89.14
CA TRP A 5 11.99 72.50 88.26
C TRP A 5 11.73 73.31 87.00
N ILE A 6 12.41 72.95 85.91
CA ILE A 6 12.17 73.48 84.58
C ILE A 6 11.04 72.66 83.96
N ASP A 7 10.07 73.32 83.32
CA ASP A 7 8.95 72.61 82.70
C ASP A 7 9.47 71.75 81.56
N LYS A 8 8.91 70.54 81.37
CA LYS A 8 9.29 69.68 80.24
C LYS A 8 9.04 70.39 78.90
N SER A 9 8.12 71.36 78.86
CA SER A 9 7.87 72.21 77.69
C SER A 9 8.94 73.26 77.41
N ASP A 10 9.86 73.54 78.35
CA ASP A 10 10.97 74.48 78.16
C ASP A 10 12.17 73.83 77.44
N PHE A 11 12.10 72.53 77.17
CA PHE A 11 13.02 71.84 76.27
C PHE A 11 12.46 71.87 74.85
N ASP A 12 13.16 72.54 73.93
CA ASP A 12 12.95 72.35 72.49
C ASP A 12 13.01 70.85 72.18
N ALA A 13 12.12 70.34 71.33
CA ALA A 13 12.14 68.93 70.95
C ALA A 13 13.53 68.57 70.40
N ILE A 14 14.28 67.71 71.11
CA ILE A 14 15.65 67.37 70.72
C ILE A 14 15.58 66.25 69.69
N ALA A 15 16.09 66.50 68.48
CA ALA A 15 16.29 65.46 67.47
C ALA A 15 17.23 64.37 68.02
N ASP A 16 17.01 63.10 67.70
CA ASP A 16 17.87 62.01 68.21
C ASP A 16 19.30 62.04 67.61
N GLN A 17 19.53 62.93 66.64
CA GLN A 17 20.79 63.14 65.89
C GLN A 17 21.25 61.89 65.12
N VAL A 18 20.35 60.91 64.94
CA VAL A 18 20.66 59.64 64.26
C VAL A 18 19.62 59.37 63.17
N THR A 19 18.34 59.51 63.47
CA THR A 19 17.23 59.37 62.52
C THR A 19 16.72 60.74 62.07
N ILE A 20 16.69 61.69 62.99
CA ILE A 20 16.23 63.06 62.77
C ILE A 20 17.35 64.01 63.20
N THR A 21 17.70 64.96 62.33
CA THR A 21 18.64 66.04 62.60
C THR A 21 17.95 67.40 62.46
N GLY A 22 18.68 68.47 62.78
CA GLY A 22 18.19 69.84 62.79
C GLY A 22 17.71 70.30 64.17
N LEU A 23 17.67 71.61 64.36
CA LEU A 23 17.28 72.25 65.62
C LEU A 23 15.77 72.54 65.74
N GLY A 24 14.96 72.16 64.74
CA GLY A 24 13.51 72.38 64.74
C GLY A 24 13.09 73.84 64.57
N THR A 25 14.02 74.72 64.19
CA THR A 25 13.75 76.14 63.94
C THR A 25 13.37 76.36 62.48
N ALA A 26 12.75 77.50 62.16
CA ALA A 26 12.45 77.83 60.76
C ALA A 26 13.71 77.91 59.86
N ALA A 27 14.87 78.23 60.44
CA ALA A 27 16.15 78.28 59.75
C ALA A 27 16.84 76.91 59.65
N ASP A 28 16.45 75.95 60.50
CA ASP A 28 17.00 74.60 60.56
C ASP A 28 15.90 73.60 60.96
N PRO A 29 14.98 73.27 60.04
CA PRO A 29 13.86 72.39 60.32
C PRO A 29 14.34 70.97 60.56
N PHE A 30 13.54 70.17 61.28
CA PHE A 30 13.83 68.74 61.40
C PHE A 30 13.86 68.07 60.03
N LYS A 31 14.90 67.27 59.80
CA LYS A 31 15.07 66.46 58.59
C LYS A 31 15.29 65.02 58.98
N VAL A 32 14.75 64.13 58.17
CA VAL A 32 15.11 62.72 58.21
C VAL A 32 16.41 62.57 57.46
N GLU A 33 17.40 61.94 58.08
CA GLU A 33 18.69 61.68 57.44
C GLU A 33 18.54 60.69 56.27
N ASP A 34 19.47 60.77 55.31
CA ASP A 34 19.49 59.85 54.17
C ASP A 34 19.60 58.39 54.66
N LEU A 35 18.82 57.50 54.05
CA LEU A 35 18.72 56.08 54.43
C LEU A 35 18.27 55.83 55.88
N ALA A 36 17.84 56.86 56.61
CA ALA A 36 17.45 56.69 58.00
C ALA A 36 16.15 55.91 58.17
N ILE A 37 15.31 55.79 57.13
CA ILE A 37 14.13 54.91 57.12
C ILE A 37 14.52 53.57 56.51
N VAL A 38 14.75 52.58 57.36
CA VAL A 38 15.02 51.19 57.00
C VAL A 38 13.78 50.32 57.24
N THR A 39 13.78 49.09 56.72
CA THR A 39 12.65 48.15 56.86
C THR A 39 12.14 48.00 58.29
N ASP A 40 13.03 47.89 59.28
CA ASP A 40 12.64 47.74 60.70
C ASP A 40 11.93 48.96 61.29
N LYS A 41 12.04 50.13 60.65
CA LYS A 41 11.32 51.37 61.03
C LYS A 41 9.95 51.48 60.36
N LEU A 42 9.63 50.58 59.44
CA LEU A 42 8.32 50.46 58.81
C LEU A 42 7.60 49.26 59.43
N ALA A 43 6.46 49.52 60.08
CA ALA A 43 5.59 48.44 60.51
C ALA A 43 5.08 47.62 59.31
N ALA A 44 4.61 46.40 59.56
CA ALA A 44 3.88 45.65 58.54
C ALA A 44 2.72 46.50 57.98
N ASP A 45 2.54 46.46 56.67
CA ASP A 45 1.54 47.24 55.92
C ASP A 45 1.66 48.77 56.06
N ALA A 46 2.79 49.29 56.56
CA ALA A 46 2.99 50.74 56.69
C ALA A 46 3.03 51.43 55.32
N VAL A 47 3.56 50.76 54.29
CA VAL A 47 3.53 51.21 52.89
C VAL A 47 2.28 50.64 52.23
N THR A 48 1.26 51.47 52.08
CA THR A 48 -0.01 51.13 51.44
C THR A 48 0.00 51.64 49.99
N ASN A 49 -0.94 51.19 49.17
CA ASN A 49 -1.08 51.66 47.78
C ASN A 49 -1.16 53.20 47.69
N ASP A 50 -1.90 53.86 48.57
CA ASP A 50 -1.99 55.34 48.61
C ASP A 50 -0.65 56.06 48.86
N LYS A 51 0.37 55.36 49.37
CA LYS A 51 1.73 55.91 49.60
C LYS A 51 2.67 55.65 48.42
N LEU A 52 2.27 54.77 47.49
CA LEU A 52 3.01 54.52 46.26
C LEU A 52 2.45 55.42 45.17
N ALA A 53 3.31 56.23 44.55
CA ALA A 53 2.91 56.98 43.37
C ALA A 53 2.60 56.02 42.21
N ASP A 54 1.76 56.46 41.27
CA ASP A 54 1.49 55.72 40.04
C ASP A 54 2.81 55.38 39.33
N ASN A 55 2.99 54.10 38.98
CA ASN A 55 4.22 53.55 38.37
C ASN A 55 5.48 53.61 39.26
N ALA A 56 5.37 53.82 40.58
CA ALA A 56 6.52 53.80 41.49
C ALA A 56 7.18 52.42 41.59
N VAL A 57 6.42 51.35 41.36
CA VAL A 57 6.90 49.97 41.33
C VAL A 57 7.27 49.62 39.89
N GLN A 58 8.56 49.46 39.64
CA GLN A 58 9.14 49.05 38.36
C GLN A 58 9.55 47.58 38.39
N THR A 59 9.97 47.05 37.25
CA THR A 59 10.35 45.63 37.10
C THR A 59 11.45 45.22 38.08
N GLU A 60 12.44 46.08 38.36
CA GLU A 60 13.51 45.78 39.32
C GLU A 60 13.02 45.68 40.77
N ASN A 61 11.83 46.18 41.08
CA ASN A 61 11.21 46.07 42.39
C ASN A 61 10.45 44.75 42.57
N ILE A 62 10.15 44.05 41.48
CA ILE A 62 9.41 42.78 41.48
C ILE A 62 10.41 41.63 41.31
N VAL A 63 10.43 40.71 42.27
CA VAL A 63 11.30 39.54 42.19
C VAL A 63 10.72 38.53 41.20
N ASN A 64 11.56 37.95 40.36
CA ASN A 64 11.11 36.96 39.36
C ASN A 64 10.38 35.78 40.03
N GLY A 65 9.19 35.47 39.52
CA GLY A 65 8.36 34.36 40.01
C GLY A 65 7.54 34.65 41.26
N THR A 66 7.54 35.88 41.80
CA THR A 66 6.69 36.23 42.95
C THR A 66 5.28 36.65 42.58
N ILE A 67 5.02 37.00 41.31
CA ILE A 67 3.65 37.18 40.81
C ILE A 67 3.10 35.79 40.49
N LEU A 68 2.19 35.31 41.32
CA LEU A 68 1.53 34.04 41.17
C LEU A 68 0.21 34.20 40.42
N THR A 69 -0.42 33.09 40.07
CA THR A 69 -1.69 33.11 39.33
C THR A 69 -2.82 33.79 40.11
N GLU A 70 -2.80 33.74 41.45
CA GLU A 70 -3.75 34.41 42.33
C GLU A 70 -3.59 35.93 42.38
N ASP A 71 -2.40 36.45 42.04
CA ASP A 71 -2.14 37.89 41.97
C ASP A 71 -2.65 38.51 40.67
N ILE A 72 -2.95 37.67 39.68
CA ILE A 72 -3.51 38.07 38.38
C ILE A 72 -5.03 37.89 38.44
N ALA A 73 -5.77 38.94 38.08
CA ALA A 73 -7.23 38.86 38.01
C ALA A 73 -7.65 37.75 37.02
N SER A 74 -8.47 36.81 37.49
CA SER A 74 -8.99 35.72 36.66
C SER A 74 -9.85 36.26 35.51
N GLY A 75 -9.61 35.77 34.29
CA GLY A 75 -10.49 36.02 33.14
C GLY A 75 -11.82 35.28 33.23
N GLY A 76 -11.94 34.27 34.09
CA GLY A 76 -13.07 33.32 34.15
C GLY A 76 -12.67 31.90 33.75
N ASN A 77 -13.66 31.02 33.61
CA ASN A 77 -13.42 29.65 33.16
C ASN A 77 -13.06 29.63 31.68
N ASP A 78 -12.20 28.68 31.28
CA ASP A 78 -11.84 28.45 29.88
C ASP A 78 -11.22 29.66 29.17
N GLN A 79 -10.59 30.56 29.93
CA GLN A 79 -9.89 31.74 29.39
C GLN A 79 -8.38 31.50 29.34
N VAL A 80 -7.72 32.06 28.32
CA VAL A 80 -6.27 32.03 28.15
C VAL A 80 -5.75 33.46 28.10
N LEU A 81 -4.73 33.75 28.92
CA LEU A 81 -4.06 35.04 28.91
C LEU A 81 -3.12 35.09 27.71
N VAL A 82 -3.37 36.03 26.81
CA VAL A 82 -2.58 36.23 25.59
C VAL A 82 -2.12 37.68 25.49
N THR A 83 -1.23 37.91 24.52
CA THR A 83 -0.91 39.25 24.06
C THR A 83 -1.44 39.41 22.65
N ASP A 84 -2.22 40.45 22.40
CA ASP A 84 -2.77 40.73 21.07
C ASP A 84 -1.67 41.21 20.09
N ALA A 85 -2.06 41.46 18.84
CA ALA A 85 -1.14 41.95 17.81
C ALA A 85 -0.55 43.35 18.10
N THR A 86 -1.13 44.10 19.04
CA THR A 86 -0.67 45.43 19.45
C THR A 86 0.21 45.40 20.70
N GLY A 87 0.38 44.23 21.34
CA GLY A 87 1.15 44.08 22.57
C GLY A 87 0.30 44.21 23.84
N ALA A 88 -1.03 44.36 23.74
CA ALA A 88 -1.93 44.45 24.88
C ALA A 88 -2.20 43.06 25.45
N VAL A 89 -2.17 42.95 26.78
CA VAL A 89 -2.52 41.71 27.47
C VAL A 89 -4.05 41.61 27.57
N GLU A 90 -4.60 40.49 27.16
CA GLU A 90 -6.04 40.22 27.21
C GLU A 90 -6.34 38.76 27.57
N TRP A 91 -7.53 38.55 28.12
CA TRP A 91 -8.10 37.22 28.29
C TRP A 91 -9.00 36.93 27.09
N ILE A 92 -8.75 35.82 26.40
CA ILE A 92 -9.60 35.32 25.32
C ILE A 92 -10.17 33.95 25.68
N ASP A 93 -11.29 33.57 25.06
CA ASP A 93 -11.83 32.24 25.26
C ASP A 93 -10.90 31.20 24.62
N LYS A 94 -10.70 30.05 25.27
CA LYS A 94 -9.89 28.95 24.71
C LYS A 94 -10.41 28.49 23.35
N SER A 95 -11.69 28.72 23.04
CA SER A 95 -12.31 28.42 21.75
C SER A 95 -12.09 29.48 20.68
N ASP A 96 -11.55 30.64 21.04
CA ASP A 96 -11.09 31.67 20.09
C ASP A 96 -9.78 31.28 19.41
N PHE A 97 -9.04 30.31 19.97
CA PHE A 97 -7.99 29.66 19.20
C PHE A 97 -8.64 28.88 18.05
N ASP A 98 -8.20 29.20 16.82
CA ASP A 98 -8.49 28.38 15.64
C ASP A 98 -8.04 26.92 15.87
N ALA A 99 -8.37 26.03 14.94
CA ALA A 99 -7.86 24.66 14.99
C ALA A 99 -6.33 24.68 15.24
N ILE A 100 -5.85 23.92 16.22
CA ILE A 100 -4.42 23.79 16.51
C ILE A 100 -4.00 22.39 16.11
N ALA A 101 -2.87 22.29 15.40
CA ALA A 101 -2.26 21.02 15.07
C ALA A 101 -1.81 20.28 16.35
N ASP A 102 -1.94 18.95 16.39
CA ASP A 102 -1.48 18.18 17.55
C ASP A 102 0.06 18.12 17.67
N GLN A 103 0.76 18.59 16.63
CA GLN A 103 2.21 18.59 16.47
C GLN A 103 2.83 17.19 16.49
N VAL A 104 2.02 16.16 16.21
CA VAL A 104 2.44 14.76 16.15
C VAL A 104 1.96 14.11 14.86
N THR A 105 0.67 14.13 14.58
CA THR A 105 0.08 13.56 13.36
C THR A 105 -0.31 14.62 12.34
N ILE A 106 -0.55 15.84 12.82
CA ILE A 106 -0.77 17.03 12.01
C ILE A 106 0.19 18.11 12.51
N THR A 107 0.85 18.80 11.59
CA THR A 107 1.73 19.94 11.86
C THR A 107 1.32 21.16 11.04
N GLY A 108 1.98 22.29 11.29
CA GLY A 108 1.71 23.57 10.62
C GLY A 108 0.80 24.49 11.43
N LEU A 109 0.86 25.78 11.13
CA LEU A 109 0.10 26.82 11.84
C LEU A 109 -1.33 27.03 11.33
N GLY A 110 -1.77 26.30 10.32
CA GLY A 110 -3.12 26.45 9.74
C GLY A 110 -3.31 27.73 8.92
N THR A 111 -2.23 28.45 8.61
CA THR A 111 -2.27 29.68 7.82
C THR A 111 -2.11 29.38 6.32
N VAL A 112 -2.39 30.35 5.44
CA VAL A 112 -2.12 30.17 3.99
C VAL A 112 -0.63 29.93 3.70
N ALA A 113 0.26 30.54 4.49
CA ALA A 113 1.71 30.41 4.34
C ALA A 113 2.25 29.10 4.96
N ASP A 114 1.58 28.59 5.99
CA ASP A 114 1.92 27.35 6.67
C ASP A 114 0.64 26.57 7.02
N PRO A 115 0.05 25.88 6.03
CA PRO A 115 -1.20 25.16 6.22
C PRO A 115 -0.98 23.90 7.05
N PHE A 116 -2.07 23.33 7.58
CA PHE A 116 -1.99 22.02 8.21
C PHE A 116 -1.49 20.97 7.24
N LYS A 117 -0.53 20.17 7.68
CA LYS A 117 0.03 19.04 6.95
C LYS A 117 -0.13 17.79 7.78
N VAL A 118 -0.50 16.72 7.11
CA VAL A 118 -0.45 15.39 7.71
C VAL A 118 0.99 14.91 7.63
N GLU A 119 1.56 14.49 8.75
CA GLU A 119 2.94 14.00 8.81
C GLU A 119 3.11 12.68 8.07
N ASP A 120 4.35 12.38 7.68
CA ASP A 120 4.67 11.11 7.03
C ASP A 120 4.23 9.93 7.91
N LEU A 121 3.60 8.93 7.28
CA LEU A 121 3.06 7.73 7.94
C LEU A 121 1.93 8.01 8.94
N ALA A 122 1.43 9.24 9.06
CA ALA A 122 0.35 9.55 9.98
C ALA A 122 -1.00 8.99 9.51
N ILE A 123 -1.19 8.69 8.21
CA ILE A 123 -2.33 7.92 7.70
C ILE A 123 -1.94 6.45 7.62
N VAL A 124 -2.52 5.65 8.52
CA VAL A 124 -2.36 4.20 8.57
C VAL A 124 -3.67 3.51 8.20
N THR A 125 -3.63 2.20 7.94
CA THR A 125 -4.82 1.41 7.54
C THR A 125 -5.99 1.60 8.51
N ASP A 126 -5.77 1.59 9.82
CA ASP A 126 -6.83 1.75 10.83
C ASP A 126 -7.51 3.14 10.80
N LYS A 127 -6.88 4.14 10.18
CA LYS A 127 -7.48 5.47 9.97
C LYS A 127 -8.31 5.54 8.68
N LEU A 128 -8.22 4.54 7.80
CA LEU A 128 -9.02 4.43 6.59
C LEU A 128 -10.14 3.43 6.83
N ALA A 129 -11.39 3.90 6.79
CA ALA A 129 -12.54 3.00 6.80
C ALA A 129 -12.51 2.07 5.58
N ALA A 130 -13.23 0.95 5.66
CA ALA A 130 -13.48 0.11 4.49
C ALA A 130 -14.03 0.96 3.33
N ASP A 131 -13.52 0.73 2.13
CA ASP A 131 -13.89 1.45 0.89
C ASP A 131 -13.62 2.97 0.93
N ALA A 132 -12.83 3.47 1.89
CA ALA A 132 -12.49 4.89 1.96
C ALA A 132 -11.67 5.36 0.75
N VAL A 133 -10.82 4.50 0.20
CA VAL A 133 -10.04 4.76 -1.02
C VAL A 133 -10.80 4.18 -2.20
N THR A 134 -11.50 5.05 -2.92
CA THR A 134 -12.30 4.70 -4.12
C THR A 134 -11.49 4.95 -5.39
N ASN A 135 -11.94 4.42 -6.53
CA ASN A 135 -11.28 4.66 -7.82
C ASN A 135 -11.11 6.16 -8.13
N ASP A 136 -12.11 7.01 -7.84
CA ASP A 136 -12.00 8.47 -8.03
C ASP A 136 -10.87 9.13 -7.20
N LYS A 137 -10.37 8.47 -6.15
CA LYS A 137 -9.24 8.96 -5.33
C LYS A 137 -7.89 8.44 -5.81
N LEU A 138 -7.88 7.44 -6.69
CA LEU A 138 -6.67 6.91 -7.33
C LEU A 138 -6.50 7.60 -8.67
N ALA A 139 -5.35 8.24 -8.88
CA ALA A 139 -5.00 8.76 -10.20
C ALA A 139 -4.86 7.59 -11.20
N ASP A 140 -5.06 7.89 -12.49
CA ASP A 140 -4.83 6.92 -13.55
C ASP A 140 -3.40 6.34 -13.45
N ASN A 141 -3.30 5.02 -13.47
CA ASN A 141 -2.04 4.26 -13.29
C ASN A 141 -1.36 4.41 -11.92
N ALA A 142 -2.06 4.88 -10.88
CA ALA A 142 -1.49 4.99 -9.53
C ALA A 142 -1.15 3.63 -8.89
N VAL A 143 -1.87 2.57 -9.27
CA VAL A 143 -1.62 1.20 -8.79
C VAL A 143 -0.64 0.52 -9.74
N GLN A 144 0.59 0.31 -9.26
CA GLN A 144 1.67 -0.36 -9.97
C GLN A 144 1.82 -1.81 -9.49
N THR A 145 2.68 -2.59 -10.16
CA THR A 145 2.89 -4.01 -9.86
C THR A 145 3.28 -4.26 -8.41
N GLU A 146 4.11 -3.41 -7.80
CA GLU A 146 4.51 -3.52 -6.40
C GLU A 146 3.36 -3.30 -5.40
N ASN A 147 2.26 -2.69 -5.84
CA ASN A 147 1.06 -2.52 -5.02
C ASN A 147 0.14 -3.75 -5.07
N ILE A 148 0.35 -4.66 -6.03
CA ILE A 148 -0.47 -5.85 -6.22
C ILE A 148 0.32 -7.06 -5.69
N VAL A 149 -0.28 -7.79 -4.76
CA VAL A 149 0.33 -9.00 -4.22
C VAL A 149 0.28 -10.12 -5.27
N ASN A 150 1.38 -10.85 -5.43
CA ASN A 150 1.43 -11.94 -6.42
C ASN A 150 0.33 -12.98 -6.18
N GLY A 151 -0.40 -13.32 -7.24
CA GLY A 151 -1.46 -14.33 -7.22
C GLY A 151 -2.81 -13.84 -6.66
N THR A 152 -2.96 -12.55 -6.34
CA THR A 152 -4.25 -12.02 -5.86
C THR A 152 -5.20 -11.59 -6.96
N ILE A 153 -4.70 -11.36 -8.18
CA ILE A 153 -5.58 -11.16 -9.35
C ILE A 153 -6.06 -12.53 -9.79
N LEU A 154 -7.31 -12.83 -9.45
CA LEU A 154 -7.98 -14.06 -9.84
C LEU A 154 -8.66 -13.90 -11.19
N THR A 155 -9.10 -15.01 -11.76
CA THR A 155 -9.77 -15.00 -13.07
C THR A 155 -11.07 -14.19 -13.08
N GLU A 156 -11.76 -14.08 -11.94
CA GLU A 156 -12.95 -13.26 -11.76
C GLU A 156 -12.66 -11.74 -11.74
N ASP A 157 -11.43 -11.34 -11.42
CA ASP A 157 -11.00 -9.94 -11.44
C ASP A 157 -10.66 -9.48 -12.87
N ILE A 158 -10.43 -10.44 -13.77
CA ILE A 158 -10.18 -10.20 -15.19
C ILE A 158 -11.53 -10.28 -15.92
N SER A 159 -11.82 -9.29 -16.75
CA SER A 159 -13.02 -9.35 -17.59
C SER A 159 -12.99 -10.61 -18.46
N SER A 160 -14.08 -11.39 -18.42
CA SER A 160 -14.22 -12.58 -19.26
C SER A 160 -14.09 -12.22 -20.75
N GLY A 161 -13.31 -13.00 -21.49
CA GLY A 161 -13.25 -12.91 -22.95
C GLY A 161 -14.54 -13.35 -23.66
N GLY A 162 -15.46 -14.01 -22.95
CA GLY A 162 -16.67 -14.62 -23.50
C GLY A 162 -16.59 -16.16 -23.55
N VAL A 163 -17.57 -16.76 -24.24
CA VAL A 163 -17.62 -18.21 -24.47
C VAL A 163 -16.51 -18.59 -25.46
N ASP A 164 -15.84 -19.72 -25.21
CA ASP A 164 -14.80 -20.29 -26.07
C ASP A 164 -13.60 -19.36 -26.33
N GLN A 165 -13.28 -18.46 -25.39
CA GLN A 165 -12.10 -17.61 -25.48
C GLN A 165 -11.00 -18.07 -24.53
N VAL A 166 -9.74 -17.93 -24.95
CA VAL A 166 -8.54 -18.28 -24.18
C VAL A 166 -7.69 -17.02 -24.02
N LEU A 167 -7.32 -16.71 -22.77
CA LEU A 167 -6.40 -15.62 -22.49
C LEU A 167 -4.99 -16.07 -22.86
N VAL A 168 -4.35 -15.34 -23.76
CA VAL A 168 -2.97 -15.60 -24.18
C VAL A 168 -2.12 -14.36 -24.04
N THR A 169 -0.82 -14.58 -24.02
CA THR A 169 0.17 -13.52 -24.22
C THR A 169 0.82 -13.74 -25.58
N ASP A 170 0.75 -12.74 -26.44
CA ASP A 170 1.33 -12.82 -27.78
C ASP A 170 2.87 -12.71 -27.74
N ALA A 171 3.51 -12.81 -28.92
CA ALA A 171 4.97 -12.70 -29.02
C ALA A 171 5.52 -11.29 -28.68
N THR A 172 4.66 -10.26 -28.62
CA THR A 172 5.02 -8.90 -28.23
C THR A 172 4.82 -8.62 -26.74
N GLY A 173 4.22 -9.57 -26.00
CA GLY A 173 3.90 -9.45 -24.58
C GLY A 173 2.51 -8.84 -24.32
N ALA A 174 1.70 -8.61 -25.35
CA ALA A 174 0.33 -8.16 -25.19
C ALA A 174 -0.56 -9.30 -24.72
N VAL A 175 -1.40 -9.03 -23.71
CA VAL A 175 -2.39 -9.98 -23.21
C VAL A 175 -3.70 -9.75 -23.96
N GLU A 176 -4.21 -10.79 -24.61
CA GLU A 176 -5.44 -10.73 -25.42
C GLU A 176 -6.27 -11.99 -25.22
N TRP A 177 -7.59 -11.83 -25.32
CA TRP A 177 -8.52 -12.95 -25.42
C TRP A 177 -8.65 -13.37 -26.88
N ILE A 178 -8.34 -14.62 -27.19
CA ILE A 178 -8.41 -15.17 -28.54
C ILE A 178 -9.45 -16.29 -28.58
N ASP A 179 -10.18 -16.41 -29.69
CA ASP A 179 -11.14 -17.49 -29.88
C ASP A 179 -10.42 -18.83 -29.92
N LYS A 180 -10.97 -19.83 -29.22
CA LYS A 180 -10.40 -21.18 -29.18
C LYS A 180 -10.27 -21.79 -30.58
N SER A 181 -11.11 -21.39 -31.54
CA SER A 181 -11.07 -21.83 -32.93
C SER A 181 -9.97 -21.15 -33.77
N ASP A 182 -9.41 -20.04 -33.30
CA ASP A 182 -8.26 -19.38 -33.95
C ASP A 182 -6.95 -20.10 -33.64
N PHE A 183 -6.94 -21.00 -32.64
CA PHE A 183 -5.85 -21.95 -32.50
C PHE A 183 -5.94 -22.96 -33.64
N ASP A 184 -4.88 -23.03 -34.45
CA ASP A 184 -4.65 -24.16 -35.35
C ASP A 184 -4.77 -25.48 -34.57
N ALA A 185 -4.99 -26.59 -35.30
CA ALA A 185 -5.16 -27.92 -34.71
C ALA A 185 -4.17 -28.15 -33.57
N ILE A 186 -4.63 -28.28 -32.33
CA ILE A 186 -3.73 -28.46 -31.20
C ILE A 186 -3.46 -29.97 -31.06
N ALA A 187 -2.20 -30.36 -31.13
CA ALA A 187 -1.77 -31.70 -30.76
C ALA A 187 -2.22 -32.01 -29.32
N ASP A 188 -2.83 -33.17 -29.10
CA ASP A 188 -3.19 -33.62 -27.75
C ASP A 188 -1.96 -33.98 -26.90
N GLN A 189 -0.78 -34.00 -27.53
CA GLN A 189 0.52 -34.37 -26.97
C GLN A 189 0.54 -35.81 -26.42
N VAL A 190 -0.38 -36.66 -26.89
CA VAL A 190 -0.52 -38.07 -26.49
C VAL A 190 -0.58 -38.97 -27.71
N THR A 191 -1.51 -38.72 -28.64
CA THR A 191 -1.67 -39.50 -29.88
C THR A 191 -1.14 -38.76 -31.10
N ILE A 192 -1.15 -37.43 -31.04
CA ILE A 192 -0.54 -36.54 -32.02
C ILE A 192 0.39 -35.61 -31.24
N THR A 193 1.65 -35.52 -31.67
CA THR A 193 2.67 -34.65 -31.08
C THR A 193 3.19 -33.66 -32.12
N GLY A 194 3.93 -32.65 -31.67
CA GLY A 194 4.53 -31.62 -32.50
C GLY A 194 3.77 -30.30 -32.43
N LEU A 195 4.43 -29.21 -32.81
CA LEU A 195 3.87 -27.85 -32.72
C LEU A 195 3.08 -27.41 -33.96
N GLY A 196 2.92 -28.28 -34.97
CA GLY A 196 2.23 -27.95 -36.22
C GLY A 196 2.99 -26.96 -37.12
N THR A 197 4.25 -26.67 -36.80
CA THR A 197 5.08 -25.76 -37.57
C THR A 197 5.82 -26.51 -38.69
N VAL A 198 6.38 -25.81 -39.67
CA VAL A 198 7.22 -26.45 -40.71
C VAL A 198 8.45 -27.15 -40.10
N ALA A 199 9.01 -26.59 -39.02
CA ALA A 199 10.17 -27.16 -38.33
C ALA A 199 9.80 -28.32 -37.39
N ASP A 200 8.57 -28.33 -36.87
CA ASP A 200 8.04 -29.36 -35.98
C ASP A 200 6.57 -29.64 -36.34
N PRO A 201 6.33 -30.41 -37.42
CA PRO A 201 4.99 -30.70 -37.90
C PRO A 201 4.29 -31.69 -36.96
N PHE A 202 2.96 -31.76 -37.06
CA PHE A 202 2.22 -32.79 -36.34
C PHE A 202 2.64 -34.20 -36.79
N LYS A 203 2.90 -35.05 -35.81
CA LYS A 203 3.29 -36.46 -35.98
C LYS A 203 2.33 -37.32 -35.19
N VAL A 204 1.96 -38.45 -35.79
CA VAL A 204 1.25 -39.50 -35.08
C VAL A 204 2.30 -40.31 -34.33
N GLU A 205 2.12 -40.51 -33.03
CA GLU A 205 3.05 -41.29 -32.21
C GLU A 205 3.09 -42.76 -32.63
N ASP A 206 4.20 -43.43 -32.30
CA ASP A 206 4.35 -44.85 -32.56
C ASP A 206 3.22 -45.64 -31.90
N LEU A 207 2.63 -46.58 -32.65
CA LEU A 207 1.49 -47.40 -32.24
C LEU A 207 0.21 -46.61 -31.94
N ALA A 208 0.15 -45.30 -32.24
CA ALA A 208 -1.05 -44.52 -31.99
C ALA A 208 -2.19 -44.87 -32.94
N ILE A 209 -1.94 -45.45 -34.13
CA ILE A 209 -2.98 -46.02 -35.00
C ILE A 209 -3.10 -47.52 -34.71
N VAL A 210 -4.20 -47.89 -34.07
CA VAL A 210 -4.58 -49.28 -33.78
C VAL A 210 -5.81 -49.69 -34.59
N THR A 211 -6.11 -50.99 -34.68
CA THR A 211 -7.23 -51.51 -35.47
C THR A 211 -8.56 -50.82 -35.16
N ASP A 212 -8.86 -50.55 -33.89
CA ASP A 212 -10.11 -49.88 -33.49
C ASP A 212 -10.23 -48.42 -33.98
N LYS A 213 -9.11 -47.80 -34.37
CA LYS A 213 -9.08 -46.46 -34.98
C LYS A 213 -9.26 -46.50 -36.50
N LEU A 214 -9.22 -47.69 -37.11
CA LEU A 214 -9.48 -47.89 -38.53
C LEU A 214 -10.90 -48.44 -38.69
N ALA A 215 -11.74 -47.68 -39.40
CA ALA A 215 -13.05 -48.19 -39.80
C ALA A 215 -12.89 -49.44 -40.70
N ALA A 216 -13.93 -50.27 -40.78
CA ALA A 216 -13.97 -51.35 -41.76
C ALA A 216 -13.71 -50.79 -43.17
N ASP A 217 -12.89 -51.51 -43.95
CA ASP A 217 -12.46 -51.12 -45.30
C ASP A 217 -11.68 -49.79 -45.40
N ALA A 218 -11.22 -49.22 -44.27
CA ALA A 218 -10.43 -47.99 -44.29
C ALA A 218 -9.09 -48.14 -45.02
N VAL A 219 -8.46 -49.32 -44.95
CA VAL A 219 -7.25 -49.65 -45.70
C VAL A 219 -7.66 -50.29 -47.02
N THR A 220 -7.59 -49.51 -48.09
CA THR A 220 -7.94 -49.92 -49.46
C THR A 220 -6.68 -50.31 -50.24
N ASN A 221 -6.83 -51.01 -51.37
CA ASN A 221 -5.69 -51.38 -52.23
C ASN A 221 -4.81 -50.18 -52.60
N ASP A 222 -5.40 -49.03 -52.94
CA ASP A 222 -4.65 -47.80 -53.25
C ASP A 222 -3.79 -47.27 -52.08
N LYS A 223 -4.06 -47.69 -50.83
CA LYS A 223 -3.27 -47.33 -49.64
C LYS A 223 -2.16 -48.35 -49.35
N LEU A 224 -2.20 -49.51 -49.98
CA LEU A 224 -1.15 -50.52 -49.91
C LEU A 224 -0.19 -50.29 -51.07
N ALA A 225 1.08 -50.06 -50.77
CA ALA A 225 2.10 -50.03 -51.82
C ALA A 225 2.18 -51.40 -52.52
N ASP A 226 2.62 -51.42 -53.78
CA ASP A 226 2.86 -52.68 -54.50
C ASP A 226 3.80 -53.59 -53.69
N ASN A 227 3.37 -54.84 -53.47
CA ASN A 227 4.06 -55.84 -52.64
C ASN A 227 4.15 -55.51 -51.13
N ALA A 228 3.35 -54.57 -50.62
CA ALA A 228 3.32 -54.25 -49.18
C ALA A 228 2.82 -55.42 -48.32
N VAL A 229 1.94 -56.26 -48.86
CA VAL A 229 1.44 -57.47 -48.19
C VAL A 229 2.44 -58.61 -48.45
N GLN A 230 3.19 -58.97 -47.41
CA GLN A 230 4.15 -60.07 -47.42
C GLN A 230 3.54 -61.33 -46.80
N THR A 231 4.24 -62.46 -46.92
CA THR A 231 3.76 -63.78 -46.44
C THR A 231 3.37 -63.75 -44.97
N GLU A 232 4.11 -63.05 -44.11
CA GLU A 232 3.79 -62.92 -42.69
C GLU A 232 2.50 -62.14 -42.40
N ASN A 233 1.99 -61.37 -43.38
CA ASN A 233 0.73 -60.65 -43.26
C ASN A 233 -0.47 -61.53 -43.64
N ILE A 234 -0.24 -62.65 -44.33
CA ILE A 234 -1.29 -63.57 -44.77
C ILE A 234 -1.37 -64.74 -43.77
N VAL A 235 -2.52 -64.91 -43.15
CA VAL A 235 -2.75 -66.04 -42.24
C VAL A 235 -2.88 -67.34 -43.06
N ASN A 236 -2.22 -68.41 -42.62
CA ASN A 236 -2.27 -69.68 -43.34
C ASN A 236 -3.71 -70.19 -43.52
N GLY A 237 -4.04 -70.56 -44.77
CA GLY A 237 -5.34 -71.10 -45.14
C GLY A 237 -6.46 -70.07 -45.35
N THR A 238 -6.18 -68.76 -45.26
CA THR A 238 -7.20 -67.73 -45.50
C THR A 238 -7.33 -67.32 -46.96
N ILE A 239 -6.35 -67.63 -47.81
CA ILE A 239 -6.46 -67.46 -49.26
C ILE A 239 -7.31 -68.61 -49.79
N LEU A 240 -8.53 -68.30 -50.22
CA LEU A 240 -9.46 -69.25 -50.79
C LEU A 240 -9.23 -69.38 -52.30
N THR A 241 -9.80 -70.41 -52.91
CA THR A 241 -9.69 -70.63 -54.35
C THR A 241 -10.26 -69.46 -55.17
N GLU A 242 -11.28 -68.76 -54.66
CA GLU A 242 -11.86 -67.57 -55.26
C GLU A 242 -10.96 -66.33 -55.22
N ASP A 243 -9.98 -66.29 -54.30
CA ASP A 243 -9.00 -65.20 -54.20
C ASP A 243 -7.86 -65.36 -55.23
N ILE A 244 -7.72 -66.56 -55.80
CA ILE A 244 -6.72 -66.89 -56.83
C ILE A 244 -7.41 -66.77 -58.20
N ALA A 245 -6.77 -66.07 -59.13
CA ALA A 245 -7.26 -66.01 -60.51
C ALA A 245 -7.44 -67.43 -61.09
N SER A 246 -8.66 -67.74 -61.55
CA SER A 246 -8.98 -69.05 -62.12
C SER A 246 -8.12 -69.34 -63.35
N GLY A 247 -7.56 -70.55 -63.42
CA GLY A 247 -6.92 -71.06 -64.63
C GLY A 247 -7.90 -71.40 -65.75
N GLY A 248 -9.21 -71.48 -65.45
CA GLY A 248 -10.24 -72.03 -66.34
C GLY A 248 -10.77 -73.38 -65.86
N ASN A 249 -11.66 -73.99 -66.66
CA ASN A 249 -12.23 -75.30 -66.35
C ASN A 249 -11.16 -76.40 -66.45
N ASP A 250 -11.27 -77.40 -65.59
CA ASP A 250 -10.39 -78.57 -65.57
C ASP A 250 -8.89 -78.24 -65.48
N GLN A 251 -8.53 -77.18 -64.77
CA GLN A 251 -7.14 -76.83 -64.48
C GLN A 251 -6.73 -77.24 -63.05
N VAL A 252 -5.45 -77.56 -62.87
CA VAL A 252 -4.82 -77.85 -61.58
C VAL A 252 -3.67 -76.88 -61.38
N LEU A 253 -3.61 -76.24 -60.21
CA LEU A 253 -2.48 -75.38 -59.84
C LEU A 253 -1.32 -76.29 -59.42
N VAL A 254 -0.20 -76.18 -60.11
CA VAL A 254 1.00 -76.95 -59.83
C VAL A 254 2.19 -76.02 -59.60
N THR A 255 3.24 -76.58 -59.02
CA THR A 255 4.55 -75.95 -59.01
C THR A 255 5.47 -76.79 -59.89
N ASP A 256 6.10 -76.16 -60.87
CA ASP A 256 6.98 -76.84 -61.80
C ASP A 256 8.35 -77.18 -61.15
N ALA A 257 9.25 -77.80 -61.92
CA ALA A 257 10.59 -78.15 -61.45
C ALA A 257 11.49 -76.93 -61.14
N THR A 258 11.08 -75.72 -61.54
CA THR A 258 11.79 -74.45 -61.28
C THR A 258 11.22 -73.67 -60.10
N GLY A 259 10.09 -74.12 -59.52
CA GLY A 259 9.41 -73.44 -58.42
C GLY A 259 8.36 -72.42 -58.87
N ALA A 260 8.10 -72.31 -60.17
CA ALA A 260 7.07 -71.43 -60.71
C ALA A 260 5.69 -72.07 -60.52
N VAL A 261 4.71 -71.26 -60.09
CA VAL A 261 3.32 -71.68 -59.96
C VAL A 261 2.61 -71.47 -61.30
N GLU A 262 2.00 -72.52 -61.82
CA GLU A 262 1.28 -72.49 -63.10
C GLU A 262 -0.02 -73.31 -63.04
N TRP A 263 -0.97 -72.93 -63.89
CA TRP A 263 -2.18 -73.71 -64.14
C TRP A 263 -1.91 -74.68 -65.29
N ILE A 264 -2.16 -75.97 -65.08
CA ILE A 264 -2.07 -77.00 -66.12
C ILE A 264 -3.39 -77.75 -66.29
N ASP A 265 -3.62 -78.28 -67.49
CA ASP A 265 -4.83 -79.05 -67.76
C ASP A 265 -4.81 -80.34 -66.94
N LYS A 266 -5.95 -80.68 -66.34
CA LYS A 266 -6.12 -81.89 -65.57
C LYS A 266 -5.80 -83.15 -66.38
N SER A 267 -5.99 -83.10 -67.71
CA SER A 267 -5.64 -84.19 -68.62
C SER A 267 -4.14 -84.40 -68.82
N ASP A 268 -3.30 -83.44 -68.45
CA ASP A 268 -1.84 -83.58 -68.48
C ASP A 268 -1.31 -84.43 -67.30
N PHE A 269 -2.16 -84.72 -66.30
CA PHE A 269 -1.89 -85.75 -65.31
C PHE A 269 -2.33 -87.12 -65.83
N ASP A 270 -1.37 -87.98 -66.17
CA ASP A 270 -1.62 -89.40 -66.37
C ASP A 270 -2.40 -89.94 -65.16
N ALA A 271 -3.49 -90.67 -65.41
CA ALA A 271 -4.33 -91.23 -64.36
C ALA A 271 -3.49 -92.12 -63.43
N ILE A 272 -3.17 -91.62 -62.25
CA ILE A 272 -2.55 -92.41 -61.17
C ILE A 272 -3.64 -93.37 -60.69
N ALA A 273 -3.52 -94.65 -61.06
CA ALA A 273 -4.33 -95.76 -60.57
C ALA A 273 -3.93 -96.16 -59.14
#